data_AF-A0A842SEM0-F1
#
_entry.id   AF-A0A842SEM0-F1
#
_cell.length_a   1.000
_cell.length_b   1.000
_cell.length_c   1.000
_cell.angle_alpha   90.00
_cell.angle_beta   90.00
_cell.angle_gamma   90.00
#
_symmetry.space_group_name_H-M   'P 1'
#
loop_
_entity.id
_entity.type
_entity.pdbx_description
1 polymer ?
#
loop_
_entity_poly.entity_id
_entity_poly.type
_entity_poly.pdbx_seq_one_letter_code
_entity_poly.pdbx_strand_id
1 'polypeptide(L)'
;MQDTTWEKAPMLEPVPGVKISIIGNGMYATMCHIVIQPGAVVDWHGHHQEQMGTLISGRGVLTSGDKKVEAEVGSSWLIPPMEQHKFETKGEEPAVIIETFAPARVDYVIKAK
;
A
#
# COMPACT_ATOMS: atom_id res chain seq x y z
N MET A 1 -3.29 -21.33 10.32
CA MET A 1 -2.83 -20.02 10.81
C MET A 1 -1.48 -19.77 10.17
N GLN A 2 -1.27 -18.60 9.58
CA GLN A 2 0.04 -18.16 9.06
C GLN A 2 0.52 -17.05 10.00
N ASP A 3 1.73 -17.14 10.51
CA ASP A 3 2.37 -16.14 11.36
C ASP A 3 3.57 -15.52 10.64
N THR A 4 3.74 -14.20 10.80
CA THR A 4 4.90 -13.47 10.29
C THR A 4 5.04 -12.13 11.03
N THR A 5 6.14 -11.43 10.79
CA THR A 5 6.31 -10.01 11.14
C THR A 5 6.57 -9.23 9.85
N TRP A 6 6.36 -7.90 9.83
CA TRP A 6 6.63 -7.10 8.63
C TRP A 6 8.11 -7.11 8.21
N GLU A 7 9.04 -7.43 9.11
CA GLU A 7 10.47 -7.61 8.80
C GLU A 7 10.78 -8.96 8.14
N LYS A 8 10.03 -10.01 8.50
CA LYS A 8 10.24 -11.38 8.01
C LYS A 8 9.36 -11.75 6.81
N ALA A 9 8.30 -10.97 6.58
CA ALA A 9 7.36 -11.19 5.49
C ALA A 9 8.05 -11.10 4.12
N PRO A 10 7.63 -11.92 3.15
CA PRO A 10 8.14 -11.84 1.79
C PRO A 10 7.80 -10.45 1.22
N MET A 11 8.73 -9.88 0.46
CA MET A 11 8.65 -8.49 0.03
C MET A 11 8.96 -8.30 -1.45
N LEU A 12 8.39 -7.24 -2.02
CA LEU A 12 8.73 -6.73 -3.34
C LEU A 12 8.97 -5.22 -3.31
N GLU A 13 9.84 -4.75 -4.19
CA GLU A 13 10.11 -3.32 -4.41
C GLU A 13 9.72 -2.99 -5.86
N PRO A 14 8.46 -2.63 -6.13
CA PRO A 14 7.99 -2.37 -7.49
C PRO A 14 8.69 -1.17 -8.14
N VAL A 15 9.06 -0.18 -7.34
CA VAL A 15 9.85 1.00 -7.75
C VAL A 15 10.83 1.35 -6.62
N PRO A 16 11.98 1.99 -6.94
CA PRO A 16 12.96 2.36 -5.93
C PRO A 16 12.34 3.19 -4.79
N GLY A 17 12.56 2.75 -3.55
CA GLY A 17 12.07 3.43 -2.36
C GLY A 17 10.63 3.11 -1.96
N VAL A 18 9.94 2.20 -2.68
CA VAL A 18 8.63 1.67 -2.29
C VAL A 18 8.78 0.20 -1.96
N LYS A 19 8.79 -0.15 -0.67
CA LYS A 19 8.84 -1.54 -0.21
C LYS A 19 7.45 -2.01 0.19
N ILE A 20 7.02 -3.14 -0.37
CA ILE A 20 5.76 -3.80 -0.02
C ILE A 20 6.09 -5.16 0.61
N SER A 21 5.76 -5.35 1.88
CA SER A 21 5.84 -6.65 2.57
C SER A 21 4.45 -7.30 2.63
N ILE A 22 4.32 -8.57 2.25
CA ILE A 22 3.05 -9.30 2.30
C ILE A 22 2.89 -9.95 3.68
N ILE A 23 2.15 -9.28 4.56
CA ILE A 23 2.01 -9.67 5.97
C ILE A 23 0.80 -10.58 6.24
N GLY A 24 -0.06 -10.79 5.23
CA GLY A 24 -1.11 -11.80 5.26
C GLY A 24 -1.61 -12.09 3.85
N ASN A 25 -1.84 -13.36 3.53
CA ASN A 25 -2.39 -13.75 2.23
C ASN A 25 -3.32 -14.95 2.36
N GLY A 26 -4.53 -14.82 1.82
CA GLY A 26 -5.53 -15.88 1.77
C GLY A 26 -6.20 -15.94 0.41
N MET A 27 -7.25 -16.77 0.30
CA MET A 27 -7.99 -16.95 -0.95
C MET A 27 -8.69 -15.67 -1.41
N TYR A 28 -9.16 -14.85 -0.48
CA TYR A 28 -10.02 -13.69 -0.77
C TYR A 28 -9.33 -12.35 -0.60
N ALA A 29 -8.20 -12.30 0.10
CA ALA A 29 -7.54 -11.04 0.40
C ALA A 29 -6.04 -11.18 0.60
N THR A 30 -5.34 -10.07 0.33
CA THR A 30 -3.93 -9.89 0.66
C THR A 30 -3.78 -8.64 1.49
N MET A 31 -3.01 -8.71 2.58
CA MET A 31 -2.66 -7.59 3.45
C MET A 31 -1.17 -7.28 3.31
N CYS A 32 -0.87 -6.01 3.13
CA CYS A 32 0.46 -5.49 2.86
C CYS A 32 0.85 -4.45 3.92
N HIS A 33 2.13 -4.49 4.33
CA HIS A 33 2.80 -3.40 5.02
C HIS A 33 3.70 -2.69 4.00
N ILE A 34 3.43 -1.41 3.76
CA ILE A 34 4.05 -0.63 2.69
C ILE A 34 4.87 0.49 3.33
N VAL A 35 6.14 0.61 2.93
CA VAL A 35 7.03 1.70 3.33
C VAL A 35 7.42 2.47 2.08
N ILE A 36 7.13 3.77 2.08
CA ILE A 36 7.42 4.68 0.97
C ILE A 36 8.43 5.72 1.47
N GLN A 37 9.63 5.70 0.90
CA GLN A 37 10.71 6.62 1.26
C GLN A 37 10.41 8.06 0.82
N PRO A 38 10.98 9.07 1.50
CA PRO A 38 10.84 10.46 1.11
C PRO A 38 11.18 10.68 -0.36
N GLY A 39 10.27 11.33 -1.09
CA GLY A 39 10.44 11.62 -2.52
C GLY A 39 10.15 10.44 -3.46
N ALA A 40 9.93 9.23 -2.93
CA ALA A 40 9.39 8.13 -3.73
C ALA A 40 7.88 8.36 -3.99
N VAL A 41 7.42 7.91 -5.15
CA VAL A 41 6.05 8.09 -5.61
C VAL A 41 5.50 6.74 -6.01
N VAL A 42 4.35 6.38 -5.43
CA VAL A 42 3.51 5.33 -5.99
C VAL A 42 2.63 6.01 -7.03
N ASP A 43 3.08 5.98 -8.28
CA ASP A 43 2.46 6.76 -9.35
C ASP A 43 1.06 6.26 -9.71
N TRP A 44 0.38 7.00 -10.58
CA TRP A 44 -0.96 6.66 -11.05
C TRP A 44 -1.06 5.23 -11.56
N HIS A 45 -1.95 4.48 -10.92
CA HIS A 45 -2.30 3.13 -11.33
C HIS A 45 -3.73 2.81 -10.91
N GLY A 46 -4.25 1.69 -11.40
CA GLY A 46 -5.53 1.16 -10.99
C GLY A 46 -5.57 -0.33 -11.22
N HIS A 47 -6.44 -1.01 -10.48
CA HIS A 47 -6.55 -2.46 -10.52
C HIS A 47 -7.94 -2.92 -10.08
N HIS A 48 -8.32 -4.12 -10.48
CA HIS A 48 -9.67 -4.65 -10.23
C HIS A 48 -9.93 -5.01 -8.76
N GLN A 49 -8.91 -5.05 -7.91
CA GLN A 49 -9.07 -5.22 -6.47
C GLN A 49 -9.65 -3.95 -5.85
N GLU A 50 -10.61 -4.14 -4.95
CA GLU A 50 -10.93 -3.14 -3.94
C GLU A 50 -9.75 -3.03 -2.97
N GLN A 51 -9.42 -1.81 -2.56
CA GLN A 51 -8.29 -1.53 -1.69
C GLN A 51 -8.73 -0.66 -0.52
N MET A 52 -8.30 -1.05 0.68
CA MET A 52 -8.51 -0.28 1.90
C MET A 52 -7.19 -0.12 2.62
N GLY A 53 -6.92 1.08 3.12
CA GLY A 53 -5.65 1.39 3.76
C GLY A 53 -5.76 2.33 4.94
N THR A 54 -4.73 2.33 5.77
CA THR A 54 -4.52 3.32 6.82
C THR A 54 -3.05 3.70 6.94
N LEU A 55 -2.79 5.00 7.11
CA LEU A 55 -1.46 5.52 7.35
C LEU A 55 -1.12 5.38 8.84
N ILE A 56 -0.03 4.69 9.16
CA ILE A 56 0.40 4.43 10.54
C ILE A 56 1.66 5.20 10.96
N SER A 57 2.41 5.75 10.00
CA SER A 57 3.56 6.62 10.26
C SER A 57 3.83 7.57 9.09
N GLY A 58 4.45 8.70 9.36
CA GLY A 58 4.74 9.74 8.37
C GLY A 58 3.49 10.51 7.96
N ARG A 59 3.52 11.03 6.73
CA ARG A 59 2.40 11.77 6.11
C ARG A 59 2.54 11.76 4.59
N GLY A 60 1.45 12.00 3.89
CA GLY A 60 1.45 12.02 2.44
C GLY A 60 0.17 12.55 1.85
N VAL A 61 0.05 12.40 0.54
CA VAL A 61 -1.14 12.72 -0.22
C VAL A 61 -1.58 11.47 -0.95
N LEU A 62 -2.78 10.99 -0.66
CA LEU A 62 -3.49 10.06 -1.52
C LEU A 62 -4.36 10.85 -2.48
N THR A 63 -4.24 10.59 -3.77
CA THR A 63 -5.20 11.06 -4.78
C THR A 63 -5.90 9.85 -5.38
N SER A 64 -7.22 9.85 -5.40
CA SER A 64 -8.06 8.78 -5.96
C SER A 64 -9.21 9.40 -6.74
N GLY A 65 -9.29 9.14 -8.04
CA GLY A 65 -10.22 9.84 -8.93
C GLY A 65 -10.02 11.36 -8.89
N ASP A 66 -11.08 12.08 -8.52
CA ASP A 66 -11.09 13.54 -8.35
C ASP A 66 -10.84 13.99 -6.90
N LYS A 67 -10.65 13.04 -5.98
CA LYS A 67 -10.46 13.32 -4.55
C LYS A 67 -9.00 13.31 -4.17
N LYS A 68 -8.66 14.22 -3.27
CA LYS A 68 -7.34 14.32 -2.65
C LYS A 68 -7.48 14.28 -1.14
N VAL A 69 -6.70 13.42 -0.49
CA VAL A 69 -6.63 13.27 0.96
C VAL A 69 -5.21 13.62 1.40
N GLU A 70 -5.07 14.69 2.18
CA GLU A 70 -3.84 14.96 2.93
C GLU A 70 -3.82 13.98 4.11
N ALA A 71 -3.06 12.90 3.96
CA ALA A 71 -3.05 11.78 4.90
C ALA A 71 -2.05 12.04 6.03
N GLU A 72 -2.57 12.05 7.25
CA GLU A 72 -1.82 12.03 8.51
C GLU A 72 -2.07 10.70 9.25
N VAL A 73 -1.29 10.41 10.29
CA VAL A 73 -1.40 9.14 11.04
C VAL A 73 -2.84 8.94 11.53
N GLY A 74 -3.39 7.76 11.25
CA GLY A 74 -4.79 7.42 11.53
C GLY A 74 -5.77 7.73 10.39
N SER A 75 -5.33 8.43 9.33
CA SER A 75 -6.13 8.57 8.11
C SER A 75 -6.32 7.21 7.45
N SER A 76 -7.51 6.96 6.94
CA SER A 76 -7.86 5.71 6.27
C SER A 76 -8.68 5.97 5.01
N TRP A 77 -8.68 5.02 4.09
CA TRP A 77 -9.36 5.15 2.81
C TRP A 77 -9.92 3.81 2.32
N LEU A 78 -10.87 3.93 1.41
CA LEU A 78 -11.40 2.88 0.55
C LEU A 78 -11.29 3.38 -0.89
N ILE A 79 -10.67 2.58 -1.75
CA ILE A 79 -10.51 2.84 -3.17
C ILE A 79 -11.30 1.77 -3.94
N PRO A 80 -12.31 2.16 -4.73
CA PRO A 80 -13.08 1.23 -5.55
C PRO A 80 -12.23 0.52 -6.62
N PRO A 81 -12.66 -0.67 -7.07
CA PRO A 81 -12.06 -1.33 -8.23
C PRO A 81 -11.90 -0.40 -9.43
N MET A 82 -10.75 -0.49 -10.09
CA MET A 82 -10.36 0.24 -11.30
C MET A 82 -10.21 1.76 -11.14
N GLU A 83 -10.50 2.34 -9.97
CA GLU A 83 -10.29 3.76 -9.73
C GLU A 83 -8.78 4.08 -9.75
N GLN A 84 -8.39 5.04 -10.59
CA GLN A 84 -7.01 5.49 -10.67
C GLN A 84 -6.63 6.19 -9.37
N HIS A 85 -5.48 5.82 -8.82
CA HIS A 85 -4.98 6.41 -7.59
C HIS A 85 -3.46 6.49 -7.56
N LYS A 86 -2.95 7.40 -6.72
CA LYS A 86 -1.53 7.74 -6.56
C LYS A 86 -1.26 8.12 -5.10
N PHE A 87 -0.10 7.75 -4.57
CA PHE A 87 0.35 8.18 -3.25
C PHE A 87 1.70 8.91 -3.33
N GLU A 88 1.78 10.08 -2.70
CA GLU A 88 2.97 10.92 -2.63
C GLU A 88 3.35 11.19 -1.18
N THR A 89 4.57 10.86 -0.78
CA THR A 89 5.08 11.22 0.55
C THR A 89 5.21 12.73 0.74
N LYS A 90 5.08 13.21 1.99
CA LYS A 90 5.32 14.60 2.35
C LYS A 90 6.30 14.72 3.52
N GLY A 91 7.36 15.51 3.34
CA GLY A 91 8.39 15.72 4.37
C GLY A 91 9.60 14.80 4.19
N GLU A 92 10.38 14.66 5.26
CA GLU A 92 11.69 13.97 5.25
C GLU A 92 11.64 12.57 5.87
N GLU A 93 10.50 12.17 6.42
CA GLU A 93 10.29 10.85 7.02
C GLU A 93 9.53 9.91 6.08
N PRO A 94 9.79 8.60 6.09
CA PRO A 94 9.02 7.64 5.31
C PRO A 94 7.54 7.62 5.72
N ALA A 95 6.66 7.40 4.74
CA ALA A 95 5.27 7.05 4.99
C ALA A 95 5.15 5.53 5.16
N VAL A 96 4.40 5.09 6.18
CA VAL A 96 4.13 3.67 6.43
C VAL A 96 2.63 3.43 6.42
N ILE A 97 2.19 2.49 5.59
CA ILE A 97 0.78 2.21 5.31
C ILE A 97 0.52 0.72 5.52
N ILE A 98 -0.61 0.37 6.13
CA ILE A 98 -1.18 -0.97 6.06
C ILE A 98 -2.32 -0.95 5.05
N GLU A 99 -2.27 -1.83 4.05
CA GLU A 99 -3.32 -1.96 3.05
C GLU A 99 -3.82 -3.39 2.91
N THR A 100 -5.12 -3.54 2.65
CA THR A 100 -5.76 -4.81 2.33
C THR A 100 -6.44 -4.71 0.97
N PHE A 101 -6.27 -5.74 0.17
CA PHE A 101 -6.82 -5.85 -1.18
C PHE A 101 -7.75 -7.05 -1.27
N ALA A 102 -8.86 -6.89 -2.00
CA ALA A 102 -9.79 -7.98 -2.32
C ALA A 102 -10.24 -7.89 -3.80
N PRO A 103 -10.12 -8.95 -4.62
CA PRO A 103 -9.52 -10.25 -4.29
C PRO A 103 -8.01 -10.16 -4.00
N ALA A 104 -7.38 -11.29 -3.66
CA ALA A 104 -5.96 -11.34 -3.35
C ALA A 104 -5.06 -10.79 -4.49
N ARG A 105 -3.97 -10.13 -4.13
CA ARG A 105 -2.91 -9.64 -5.03
C ARG A 105 -1.95 -10.76 -5.40
N VAL A 106 -2.42 -11.71 -6.20
CA VAL A 106 -1.62 -12.85 -6.68
C VAL A 106 -0.35 -12.39 -7.40
N ASP A 107 -0.42 -11.26 -8.11
CA ASP A 107 0.70 -10.62 -8.78
C ASP A 107 1.80 -10.15 -7.81
N TYR A 108 1.44 -9.68 -6.62
CA TYR A 108 2.40 -9.37 -5.56
C TYR A 108 2.98 -10.63 -4.96
N VAL A 109 2.14 -11.62 -4.64
CA VAL A 109 2.55 -12.88 -4.01
C VAL A 109 3.59 -13.63 -4.85
N ILE A 110 3.41 -13.66 -6.18
CA ILE A 110 4.35 -14.34 -7.10
C ILE A 110 5.71 -13.62 -7.16
N LYS A 111 5.73 -12.29 -7.00
CA LYS A 111 6.95 -11.48 -7.13
C LYS A 111 7.71 -11.32 -5.83
N ALA A 112 7.02 -11.42 -4.70
CA ALA A 112 7.61 -11.24 -3.38
C ALA A 112 8.65 -12.35 -3.10
N LYS A 113 9.75 -11.96 -2.46
CA LYS A 113 10.85 -12.84 -2.05
C LYS A 113 11.09 -12.79 -0.56
#